data_AF-A0AAU8CP48-F1
#
_entry.id   AF-A0AAU8CP48-F1
#
_cell.length_a   1.000
_cell.length_b   1.000
_cell.length_c   1.000
_cell.angle_alpha   90.00
_cell.angle_beta   90.00
_cell.angle_gamma   90.00
#
_symmetry.space_group_name_H-M   'P 1'
#
loop_
_entity.id
_entity.type
_entity.pdbx_description
1 polymer ?
#
loop_
_entity_poly.entity_id
_entity_poly.type
_entity_poly.pdbx_seq_one_letter_code
_entity_poly.pdbx_strand_id
1 'polypeptide(L)'
;MKSWTDRLDTPGIHGIKPSPRSFADVVEGQPMLVPTARQVDDFIRGIPEGTEMDVRSLRAGLARRHGAEVTCPVTMGYHLRTVAEAAHEALERGEPEDQVTPFWRVLDSRTPTTKRLSFGTGFVAERRKREGLAG
;
A
#
# COMPACT_ATOMS: atom_id res chain seq x y z
N MET A 1 -10.95 -20.81 -3.41
CA MET A 1 -9.84 -19.86 -3.67
C MET A 1 -9.99 -18.73 -2.67
N LYS A 2 -8.92 -18.28 -2.00
CA LYS A 2 -9.02 -17.14 -1.05
C LYS A 2 -9.24 -15.84 -1.82
N SER A 3 -10.19 -15.02 -1.36
CA SER A 3 -10.46 -13.67 -1.89
C SER A 3 -9.28 -12.72 -1.60
N TRP A 4 -9.27 -11.53 -2.21
CA TRP A 4 -8.27 -10.51 -1.84
C TRP A 4 -8.54 -9.95 -0.46
N THR A 5 -9.81 -9.85 -0.06
CA THR A 5 -10.21 -9.51 1.31
C THR A 5 -9.62 -10.51 2.32
N ASP A 6 -9.70 -11.83 2.05
CA ASP A 6 -9.11 -12.85 2.92
C ASP A 6 -7.58 -12.72 3.02
N ARG A 7 -6.91 -12.29 1.94
CA ARG A 7 -5.46 -12.06 1.92
C ARG A 7 -5.09 -10.81 2.73
N LEU A 8 -5.91 -9.77 2.67
CA LEU A 8 -5.76 -8.57 3.47
C LEU A 8 -5.88 -8.90 4.96
N ASP A 9 -6.84 -9.74 5.32
CA ASP A 9 -7.13 -10.16 6.70
C ASP A 9 -6.27 -11.30 7.23
N THR A 10 -5.45 -11.93 6.39
CA THR A 10 -4.56 -13.01 6.85
C THR A 10 -3.56 -12.45 7.88
N PRO A 11 -3.55 -12.97 9.12
CA PRO A 11 -2.59 -12.54 10.13
C PRO A 11 -1.16 -12.78 9.64
N GLY A 12 -0.44 -11.69 9.41
CA GLY A 12 0.95 -11.73 8.96
C GLY A 12 1.93 -11.79 10.13
N ILE A 13 3.04 -12.49 9.93
CA ILE A 13 4.23 -12.31 10.78
C ILE A 13 4.77 -10.91 10.49
N HIS A 14 4.49 -9.97 11.37
CA HIS A 14 5.04 -8.64 11.35
C HIS A 14 6.09 -8.48 12.45
N GLY A 15 7.00 -7.56 12.23
CA GLY A 15 8.00 -7.22 13.23
C GLY A 15 9.14 -6.40 12.67
N ILE A 16 9.95 -5.91 13.58
CA ILE A 16 11.16 -5.17 13.27
C ILE A 16 12.32 -6.16 13.34
N LYS A 17 13.11 -6.22 12.27
CA LYS A 17 14.30 -7.07 12.19
C LYS A 17 15.43 -6.27 11.56
N PRO A 18 16.70 -6.57 11.87
CA PRO A 18 17.82 -6.01 11.11
C PRO A 18 17.64 -6.34 9.62
N SER A 19 17.89 -5.36 8.76
CA SER A 19 17.83 -5.59 7.33
C SER A 19 18.92 -6.61 6.93
N PRO A 20 18.61 -7.61 6.09
CA PRO A 20 19.54 -8.70 5.81
C PRO A 20 20.66 -8.33 4.83
N ARG A 21 20.49 -7.24 4.08
CA ARG A 21 21.44 -6.71 3.09
C ARG A 21 21.01 -5.32 2.65
N SER A 22 21.94 -4.55 2.11
CA SER A 22 21.64 -3.28 1.47
C SER A 22 20.88 -3.51 0.14
N PHE A 23 19.75 -2.83 -0.05
CA PHE A 23 18.95 -2.90 -1.27
C PHE A 23 18.02 -1.70 -1.42
N ALA A 24 17.96 -1.10 -2.61
CA ALA A 24 17.26 0.16 -2.86
C ALA A 24 17.77 1.27 -1.90
N ASP A 25 16.90 1.79 -1.05
CA ASP A 25 17.16 2.78 0.00
C ASP A 25 17.43 2.15 1.39
N VAL A 26 17.55 0.83 1.45
CA VAL A 26 17.82 0.10 2.69
C VAL A 26 19.32 -0.16 2.84
N VAL A 27 19.88 0.13 4.02
CA VAL A 27 21.25 -0.20 4.45
C VAL A 27 21.22 -1.46 5.31
N GLU A 28 22.16 -2.37 5.11
CA GLU A 28 22.34 -3.60 5.91
C GLU A 28 22.41 -3.31 7.43
N GLY A 29 21.75 -4.15 8.22
CA GLY A 29 21.75 -4.06 9.69
C GLY A 29 20.77 -3.05 10.29
N GLN A 30 20.24 -2.11 9.51
CA GLN A 30 19.33 -1.10 10.06
C GLN A 30 17.96 -1.71 10.47
N PRO A 31 17.30 -1.22 11.52
CA PRO A 31 15.98 -1.67 11.95
C PRO A 31 14.93 -1.55 10.83
N MET A 32 14.45 -2.68 10.33
CA MET A 32 13.51 -2.76 9.22
C MET A 32 12.19 -3.39 9.65
N LEU A 33 11.09 -2.67 9.40
CA LEU A 33 9.74 -3.17 9.52
C LEU A 33 9.44 -4.12 8.35
N VAL A 34 9.00 -5.34 8.68
CA VAL A 34 8.25 -6.22 7.79
C VAL A 34 6.76 -6.02 8.14
N PRO A 35 6.00 -5.26 7.33
CA PRO A 35 4.63 -4.90 7.68
C PRO A 35 3.66 -6.03 7.32
N THR A 36 2.44 -6.01 7.88
CA THR A 36 1.29 -6.76 7.36
C THR A 36 0.55 -5.97 6.28
N ALA A 37 -0.33 -6.63 5.52
CA ALA A 37 -1.22 -5.96 4.59
C ALA A 37 -2.15 -4.96 5.30
N ARG A 38 -2.68 -5.33 6.48
CA ARG A 38 -3.52 -4.43 7.30
C ARG A 38 -2.80 -3.19 7.80
N GLN A 39 -1.52 -3.29 8.19
CA GLN A 39 -0.76 -2.08 8.57
C GLN A 39 -0.63 -1.09 7.40
N VAL A 40 -0.45 -1.60 6.18
CA VAL A 40 -0.42 -0.76 4.97
C VAL A 40 -1.80 -0.16 4.69
N ASP A 41 -2.85 -0.97 4.79
CA ASP A 41 -4.25 -0.57 4.61
C ASP A 41 -4.64 0.58 5.55
N ASP A 42 -4.44 0.38 6.85
CA ASP A 42 -4.78 1.34 7.90
C ASP A 42 -4.00 2.65 7.74
N PHE A 43 -2.75 2.57 7.27
CA PHE A 43 -1.96 3.76 7.00
C PHE A 43 -2.53 4.54 5.82
N ILE A 44 -2.87 3.88 4.71
CA ILE A 44 -3.41 4.52 3.51
C ILE A 44 -4.79 5.14 3.79
N ARG A 45 -5.64 4.48 4.59
CA ARG A 45 -6.92 5.03 5.05
C ARG A 45 -6.78 6.35 5.80
N GLY A 46 -5.64 6.59 6.44
CA GLY A 46 -5.33 7.85 7.14
C GLY A 46 -4.86 8.99 6.23
N ILE A 47 -4.62 8.75 4.94
CA ILE A 47 -4.21 9.81 4.00
C ILE A 47 -5.44 10.66 3.66
N PRO A 48 -5.43 11.98 3.88
CA PRO A 48 -6.59 12.84 3.58
C PRO A 48 -6.95 12.84 2.09
N GLU A 49 -8.23 13.13 1.79
CA GLU A 49 -8.70 13.34 0.43
C GLU A 49 -7.96 14.49 -0.26
N GLY A 50 -7.65 14.31 -1.55
CA GLY A 50 -6.90 15.31 -2.32
C GLY A 50 -5.41 15.37 -1.97
N THR A 51 -4.90 14.43 -1.15
CA THR A 51 -3.48 14.34 -0.82
C THR A 51 -2.82 13.17 -1.56
N GLU A 52 -1.76 13.48 -2.31
CA GLU A 52 -0.88 12.47 -2.89
C GLU A 52 0.25 12.09 -1.93
N MET A 53 0.60 10.81 -1.89
CA MET A 53 1.78 10.31 -1.18
C MET A 53 2.52 9.28 -2.01
N ASP A 54 3.82 9.47 -2.23
CA ASP A 54 4.62 8.47 -2.92
C ASP A 54 4.94 7.23 -2.04
N VAL A 55 5.33 6.11 -2.68
CA VAL A 55 5.63 4.85 -2.00
C VAL A 55 6.81 4.95 -1.02
N ARG A 56 7.80 5.82 -1.26
CA ARG A 56 8.92 6.04 -0.34
C ARG A 56 8.44 6.75 0.92
N SER A 57 7.62 7.78 0.77
CA SER A 57 6.99 8.51 1.87
C SER A 57 6.09 7.60 2.72
N LEU A 58 5.29 6.74 2.08
CA LEU A 58 4.50 5.70 2.77
C LEU A 58 5.39 4.76 3.59
N ARG A 59 6.48 4.24 3.00
CA ARG A 59 7.42 3.33 3.68
C ARG A 59 8.11 3.99 4.88
N ALA A 60 8.51 5.25 4.74
CA ALA A 60 9.13 6.01 5.83
C ALA A 60 8.12 6.30 6.95
N GLY A 61 6.88 6.67 6.60
CA GLY A 61 5.81 6.90 7.56
C GLY A 61 5.46 5.64 8.36
N LEU A 62 5.33 4.50 7.69
CA LEU A 62 5.10 3.20 8.33
C LEU A 62 6.25 2.80 9.27
N ALA A 63 7.50 2.96 8.83
CA ALA A 63 8.66 2.64 9.66
C ALA A 63 8.63 3.47 10.96
N ARG A 64 8.46 4.80 10.84
CA ARG A 64 8.37 5.72 11.99
C ARG A 64 7.23 5.36 12.94
N ARG A 65 6.04 5.05 12.42
CA ARG A 65 4.86 4.68 13.23
C ARG A 65 5.11 3.44 14.08
N HIS A 66 5.97 2.53 13.63
CA HIS A 66 6.27 1.29 14.32
C HIS A 66 7.63 1.29 15.04
N GLY A 67 8.41 2.38 15.02
CA GLY A 67 9.72 2.44 15.67
C GLY A 67 10.85 1.74 14.89
N ALA A 68 10.70 1.60 13.57
CA ALA A 68 11.75 1.14 12.66
C ALA A 68 12.35 2.31 11.87
N GLU A 69 13.52 2.10 11.27
CA GLU A 69 14.16 3.10 10.40
C GLU A 69 13.63 3.01 8.97
N VAL A 70 13.37 1.79 8.48
CA VAL A 70 12.82 1.56 7.13
C VAL A 70 11.74 0.50 7.12
N THR A 71 11.00 0.44 6.02
CA THR A 71 10.05 -0.65 5.73
C THR A 71 10.56 -1.49 4.55
N CYS A 72 10.44 -2.81 4.65
CA CYS A 72 10.86 -3.77 3.63
C CYS A 72 10.28 -3.43 2.24
N PRO A 73 11.13 -3.05 1.25
CA PRO A 73 10.66 -2.65 -0.09
C PRO A 73 9.91 -3.77 -0.82
N VAL A 74 10.34 -5.02 -0.62
CA VAL A 74 9.78 -6.20 -1.28
C VAL A 74 8.37 -6.47 -0.78
N THR A 75 8.20 -6.58 0.54
CA THR A 75 6.90 -6.82 1.19
C THR A 75 5.91 -5.69 0.90
N MET A 76 6.39 -4.44 0.86
CA MET A 76 5.56 -3.28 0.51
C MET A 76 4.89 -3.43 -0.86
N GLY A 77 5.63 -3.85 -1.89
CA GLY A 77 5.07 -4.03 -3.23
C GLY A 77 3.95 -5.08 -3.27
N TYR A 78 4.10 -6.18 -2.54
CA TYR A 78 3.06 -7.21 -2.43
C TYR A 78 1.82 -6.69 -1.70
N HIS A 79 2.00 -5.99 -0.58
CA HIS A 79 0.88 -5.48 0.21
C HIS A 79 0.12 -4.35 -0.47
N LEU A 80 0.80 -3.45 -1.18
CA LEU A 80 0.15 -2.43 -2.01
C LEU A 80 -0.79 -3.07 -3.04
N ARG A 81 -0.37 -4.18 -3.67
CA ARG A 81 -1.24 -4.92 -4.57
C ARG A 81 -2.43 -5.53 -3.82
N THR A 82 -2.18 -6.21 -2.70
CA THR A 82 -3.25 -6.83 -1.91
C THR A 82 -4.30 -5.81 -1.47
N VAL A 83 -3.87 -4.64 -0.97
CA VAL A 83 -4.75 -3.54 -0.54
C VAL A 83 -5.58 -3.02 -1.71
N ALA A 84 -4.94 -2.75 -2.86
CA ALA A 84 -5.65 -2.22 -4.03
C ALA A 84 -6.68 -3.22 -4.60
N GLU A 85 -6.33 -4.50 -4.67
CA GLU A 85 -7.23 -5.55 -5.17
C GLU A 85 -8.38 -5.80 -4.18
N ALA A 86 -8.12 -5.79 -2.86
CA ALA A 86 -9.16 -5.93 -1.85
C ALA A 86 -10.12 -4.74 -1.83
N ALA A 87 -9.60 -3.51 -2.00
CA ALA A 87 -10.43 -2.30 -2.10
C ALA A 87 -11.32 -2.33 -3.34
N HIS A 88 -10.78 -2.77 -4.49
CA HIS A 88 -11.59 -2.93 -5.70
C HIS A 88 -12.66 -4.02 -5.56
N GLU A 89 -12.31 -5.18 -4.98
CA GLU A 89 -13.26 -6.27 -4.71
C GLU A 89 -14.40 -5.81 -3.77
N ALA A 90 -14.10 -4.95 -2.81
CA ALA A 90 -15.12 -4.31 -1.96
C ALA A 90 -16.05 -3.40 -2.78
N LEU A 91 -15.52 -2.56 -3.67
CA LEU A 91 -16.34 -1.73 -4.57
C LEU A 91 -17.22 -2.56 -5.50
N GLU A 92 -16.71 -3.68 -6.05
CA GLU A 92 -17.49 -4.59 -6.90
C GLU A 92 -18.64 -5.25 -6.14
N ARG A 93 -18.50 -5.41 -4.81
CA ARG A 93 -19.58 -5.89 -3.93
C ARG A 93 -20.56 -4.80 -3.51
N GLY A 94 -20.35 -3.55 -3.95
CA GLY A 94 -21.23 -2.41 -3.66
C GLY A 94 -20.87 -1.67 -2.36
N GLU A 95 -19.68 -1.90 -1.79
CA GLU A 95 -19.22 -1.09 -0.66
C GLU A 95 -19.06 0.38 -1.07
N PRO A 96 -19.51 1.33 -0.23
CA PRO A 96 -19.30 2.75 -0.46
C PRO A 96 -17.81 3.11 -0.61
N GLU A 97 -17.52 4.07 -1.48
CA GLU A 97 -16.14 4.49 -1.77
C GLU A 97 -15.40 5.07 -0.56
N ASP A 98 -16.13 5.73 0.35
CA ASP A 98 -15.61 6.25 1.61
C ASP A 98 -15.29 5.15 2.64
N GLN A 99 -15.75 3.92 2.41
CA GLN A 99 -15.45 2.75 3.24
C GLN A 99 -14.31 1.89 2.70
N VAL A 100 -13.92 2.05 1.43
CA VAL A 100 -12.78 1.34 0.87
C VAL A 100 -11.47 2.10 1.06
N THR A 101 -10.36 1.39 0.98
CA THR A 101 -9.05 2.00 1.15
C THR A 101 -8.72 2.86 -0.08
N PRO A 102 -8.38 4.15 0.09
CA PRO A 102 -8.14 5.09 -1.01
C PRO A 102 -6.73 4.90 -1.61
N PHE A 103 -6.45 3.71 -2.11
CA PHE A 103 -5.13 3.30 -2.59
C PHE A 103 -4.60 4.16 -3.75
N TRP A 104 -5.51 4.80 -4.50
CA TRP A 104 -5.18 5.74 -5.57
C TRP A 104 -4.47 7.01 -5.08
N ARG A 105 -4.50 7.32 -3.78
CA ARG A 105 -3.70 8.40 -3.17
C ARG A 105 -2.21 8.06 -3.13
N VAL A 106 -1.86 6.77 -3.25
CA VAL A 106 -0.47 6.28 -3.29
C VAL A 106 -0.07 5.73 -4.65
N LEU A 107 -0.92 4.93 -5.28
CA LEU A 107 -0.65 4.32 -6.57
C LEU A 107 -0.99 5.29 -7.70
N ASP A 108 -0.01 5.59 -8.56
CA ASP A 108 -0.17 6.39 -9.77
C ASP A 108 0.17 5.57 -11.05
N SER A 109 0.10 6.19 -12.23
CA SER A 109 0.47 5.56 -13.50
C SER A 109 1.94 5.09 -13.59
N ARG A 110 2.83 5.70 -12.81
CA ARG A 110 4.28 5.41 -12.78
C ARG A 110 4.62 4.28 -11.81
N THR A 111 3.76 4.01 -10.85
CA THR A 111 3.97 3.00 -9.83
C THR A 111 3.90 1.60 -10.44
N PRO A 112 4.96 0.76 -10.31
CA PRO A 112 4.99 -0.56 -10.96
C PRO A 112 3.84 -1.49 -10.56
N THR A 113 3.31 -1.34 -9.33
CA THR A 113 2.18 -2.11 -8.83
C THR A 113 0.90 -1.86 -9.63
N THR A 114 0.68 -0.63 -10.09
CA THR A 114 -0.54 -0.22 -10.81
C THR A 114 -0.75 -1.02 -12.09
N LYS A 115 0.33 -1.36 -12.80
CA LYS A 115 0.29 -2.18 -14.02
C LYS A 115 -0.05 -3.65 -13.78
N ARG A 116 -0.05 -4.10 -12.52
CA ARG A 116 -0.30 -5.50 -12.12
C ARG A 116 -1.69 -5.71 -11.52
N LEU A 117 -2.48 -4.64 -11.40
CA LEU A 117 -3.84 -4.69 -10.87
C LEU A 117 -4.77 -5.37 -11.88
N SER A 118 -5.68 -6.22 -11.41
CA SER A 118 -6.61 -6.99 -12.25
C SER A 118 -7.54 -6.11 -13.09
N PHE A 119 -7.88 -4.93 -12.60
CA PHE A 119 -8.77 -3.94 -13.21
C PHE A 119 -8.02 -2.85 -14.03
N GLY A 120 -6.71 -3.01 -14.20
CA GLY A 120 -5.88 -2.11 -15.01
C GLY A 120 -5.64 -0.74 -14.38
N THR A 121 -5.01 0.15 -15.16
CA THR A 121 -4.56 1.48 -14.68
C THR A 121 -5.63 2.57 -14.79
N GLY A 122 -6.63 2.37 -15.66
CA GLY A 122 -7.66 3.37 -15.94
C GLY A 122 -8.51 3.73 -14.72
N PHE A 123 -8.84 2.73 -13.89
CA PHE A 123 -9.55 2.96 -12.64
C PHE A 123 -8.79 3.91 -11.72
N VAL A 124 -7.48 3.68 -11.54
CA VAL A 124 -6.64 4.51 -10.67
C VAL A 124 -6.55 5.94 -11.18
N ALA A 125 -6.36 6.12 -12.49
CA ALA A 125 -6.30 7.45 -13.11
C ALA A 125 -7.61 8.23 -12.92
N GLU A 126 -8.76 7.57 -13.08
CA GLU A 126 -10.07 8.19 -12.88
C GLU A 126 -10.28 8.62 -11.42
N ARG A 127 -9.93 7.77 -10.45
CA ARG A 127 -10.02 8.13 -9.02
C ARG A 127 -9.12 9.30 -8.65
N ARG A 128 -7.88 9.29 -9.13
CA ARG A 128 -6.93 10.39 -8.92
C ARG A 128 -7.46 11.70 -9.50
N LYS A 129 -8.03 11.67 -10.71
CA LYS A 129 -8.64 12.84 -11.34
C LYS A 129 -9.80 13.41 -10.52
N ARG A 130 -10.65 12.56 -9.93
CA ARG A 130 -11.77 13.00 -9.07
C ARG A 130 -11.30 13.77 -7.82
N GLU A 131 -10.15 13.38 -7.27
CA GLU A 131 -9.52 14.07 -6.14
C GLU A 131 -8.56 15.21 -6.57
N GLY A 132 -8.47 15.54 -7.86
CA GLY A 132 -7.55 16.58 -8.35
C GLY A 132 -6.07 16.21 -8.32
N LEU A 133 -5.75 14.91 -8.20
CA LEU A 133 -4.38 14.38 -8.19
C LEU A 133 -3.85 14.16 -9.61
N ALA A 134 -2.52 14.25 -9.78
CA ALA A 134 -1.87 13.98 -11.06
C ALA A 134 -2.04 12.51 -11.50
N GLY A 135 -2.23 12.23 -12.78
CA GLY A 135 -2.47 10.88 -13.32
C GLY A 135 -1.27 9.93 -13.31
#